data_AF-A0A1M5BIR5-F1
#
_entry.id   AF-A0A1M5BIR5-F1
#
_cell.length_a   1.000
_cell.length_b   1.000
_cell.length_c   1.000
_cell.angle_alpha   90.00
_cell.angle_beta   90.00
_cell.angle_gamma   90.00
#
_symmetry.space_group_name_H-M   'P 1'
#
loop_
_entity.id
_entity.type
_entity.pdbx_description
1 polymer ?
#
loop_
_entity_poly.entity_id
_entity_poly.type
_entity_poly.pdbx_seq_one_letter_code
_entity_poly.pdbx_strand_id
1 'polypeptide(L)'
;MEMKEFVRTALRKVSRKLEAGTLDRNEEGYSFAEEMLLDWIWIELKEEAPDKDAVIRMELDDLYEIIESDAKIYDEYQIILESLKPEEE
;
A
#
# COMPACT_ATOMS: atom_id res chain seq x y z
N MET A 1 -5.92 -6.46 -17.31
CA MET A 1 -4.93 -5.99 -16.33
C MET A 1 -4.67 -7.11 -15.36
N GLU A 2 -3.40 -7.38 -15.06
CA GLU A 2 -3.01 -8.34 -14.02
C GLU A 2 -3.13 -7.67 -12.63
N MET A 3 -3.26 -8.46 -11.56
CA MET A 3 -3.40 -7.95 -10.18
C MET A 3 -2.29 -6.93 -9.83
N LYS A 4 -1.05 -7.20 -10.26
CA LYS A 4 0.11 -6.31 -10.09
C LYS A 4 -0.09 -4.90 -10.66
N GLU A 5 -0.85 -4.75 -11.75
CA GLU A 5 -1.11 -3.44 -12.35
C GLU A 5 -2.09 -2.62 -11.51
N PHE A 6 -3.05 -3.30 -10.85
CA PHE A 6 -3.96 -2.68 -9.90
C PHE A 6 -3.23 -2.31 -8.61
N VAL A 7 -2.37 -3.20 -8.08
CA VAL A 7 -1.51 -2.91 -6.91
C VAL A 7 -0.64 -1.69 -7.19
N ARG A 8 0.01 -1.61 -8.36
CA ARG A 8 0.79 -0.43 -8.74
C ARG A 8 -0.05 0.85 -8.80
N THR A 9 -1.28 0.76 -9.28
CA THR A 9 -2.19 1.91 -9.34
C THR A 9 -2.60 2.36 -7.94
N ALA A 10 -2.96 1.41 -7.06
CA ALA A 10 -3.26 1.64 -5.66
C ALA A 10 -2.08 2.30 -4.93
N LEU A 11 -0.87 1.75 -5.07
CA LEU A 11 0.36 2.31 -4.48
C LEU A 11 0.59 3.77 -4.88
N ARG A 12 0.42 4.10 -6.16
CA ARG A 12 0.55 5.47 -6.66
C ARG A 12 -0.52 6.41 -6.11
N LYS A 13 -1.73 5.91 -5.86
CA LYS A 13 -2.78 6.70 -5.21
C LYS A 13 -2.44 6.98 -3.76
N VAL A 14 -1.97 5.97 -3.02
CA VAL A 14 -1.48 6.14 -1.65
C VAL A 14 -0.37 7.19 -1.59
N SER A 15 0.63 7.10 -2.48
CA SER A 15 1.71 8.11 -2.58
C SER A 15 1.15 9.53 -2.76
N ARG A 16 0.20 9.73 -3.69
CA ARG A 16 -0.42 11.04 -3.93
C ARG A 16 -1.24 11.53 -2.74
N LYS A 17 -1.93 10.62 -2.05
CA LYS A 17 -2.72 10.94 -0.85
C LYS A 17 -1.83 11.32 0.34
N LEU A 18 -0.65 10.71 0.45
CA LEU A 18 0.38 11.08 1.42
C LEU A 18 0.97 12.46 1.11
N GLU A 19 1.31 12.72 -0.15
CA GLU A 19 1.79 14.04 -0.59
C GLU A 19 0.73 15.14 -0.36
N ALA A 20 -0.55 14.81 -0.56
CA ALA A 20 -1.67 15.71 -0.32
C ALA A 20 -2.02 15.88 1.17
N GLY A 21 -1.39 15.13 2.07
CA GLY A 21 -1.67 15.15 3.51
C GLY A 21 -3.06 14.63 3.90
N THR A 22 -3.66 13.78 3.06
CA THR A 22 -4.99 13.18 3.29
C THR A 22 -4.94 11.85 4.03
N LEU A 23 -3.76 11.25 4.17
CA LEU A 23 -3.51 10.07 5.00
C LEU A 23 -2.77 10.50 6.25
N ASP A 24 -3.24 10.02 7.40
CA ASP A 24 -2.65 10.34 8.70
C ASP A 24 -1.50 9.37 9.00
N ARG A 25 -0.27 9.89 9.04
CA ARG A 25 0.91 9.06 9.35
C ARG A 25 0.94 8.55 10.79
N ASN A 26 0.07 9.09 11.65
CA ASN A 26 -0.06 8.67 13.04
C ASN A 26 -1.43 8.01 13.29
N GLU A 27 -2.03 7.42 12.26
CA GLU A 27 -3.33 6.77 12.35
C GLU A 27 -3.33 5.75 13.50
N GLU A 28 -4.27 5.94 14.43
CA GLU A 28 -4.42 5.05 15.59
C GLU A 28 -4.86 3.65 15.13
N GLY A 29 -4.26 2.61 15.71
CA GLY A 29 -4.61 1.22 15.42
C GLY A 29 -3.50 0.42 14.73
N TYR A 30 -2.47 1.10 14.19
CA TYR A 30 -1.29 0.43 13.63
C TYR A 30 -0.10 0.48 14.58
N SER A 31 0.59 -0.65 14.72
CA SER A 31 1.84 -0.73 15.49
C SER A 31 3.08 -0.51 14.62
N PHE A 32 2.95 -0.71 13.30
CA PHE A 32 4.04 -0.66 12.34
C PHE A 32 3.63 0.14 11.10
N ALA A 33 4.54 0.99 10.60
CA ALA A 33 4.32 1.75 9.37
C ALA A 33 4.08 0.86 8.15
N GLU A 34 4.65 -0.35 8.16
CA GLU A 34 4.49 -1.35 7.11
C GLU A 34 3.05 -1.87 7.01
N GLU A 35 2.48 -2.24 8.15
CA GLU A 35 1.09 -2.69 8.27
C GLU A 35 0.11 -1.60 7.82
N MET A 36 0.34 -0.36 8.27
CA MET A 36 -0.46 0.80 7.88
C MET A 36 -0.39 1.07 6.37
N LEU A 37 0.82 1.02 5.79
CA LEU A 37 1.00 1.21 4.35
C LEU A 37 0.31 0.12 3.53
N LEU A 38 0.47 -1.15 3.93
CA LEU A 38 -0.18 -2.28 3.26
C LEU A 38 -1.71 -2.15 3.32
N ASP A 39 -2.27 -1.76 4.46
CA ASP A 39 -3.71 -1.58 4.60
C ASP A 39 -4.23 -0.42 3.74
N TRP A 40 -3.53 0.73 3.69
CA TRP A 40 -3.89 1.81 2.76
C TRP A 40 -3.87 1.37 1.30
N ILE A 41 -2.85 0.60 0.89
CA ILE A 41 -2.78 0.04 -0.47
C ILE A 41 -3.96 -0.90 -0.70
N TRP A 42 -4.29 -1.76 0.26
CA TRP A 42 -5.42 -2.69 0.18
C TRP A 42 -6.76 -1.97 0.05
N ILE A 43 -6.97 -0.89 0.80
CA ILE A 43 -8.17 -0.03 0.70
C ILE A 43 -8.30 0.55 -0.70
N GLU A 44 -7.23 1.13 -1.26
CA GLU A 44 -7.26 1.63 -2.65
C GLU A 44 -7.47 0.51 -3.67
N LEU A 45 -6.88 -0.67 -3.42
CA LEU A 45 -7.00 -1.82 -4.30
C LEU A 45 -8.45 -2.32 -4.39
N LYS A 46 -9.22 -2.28 -3.30
CA LYS A 46 -10.67 -2.62 -3.32
C LYS A 46 -11.50 -1.68 -4.20
N GLU A 47 -11.07 -0.44 -4.34
CA GLU A 47 -11.77 0.52 -5.20
C GLU A 47 -11.39 0.35 -6.67
N GLU A 48 -10.14 -0.02 -6.97
CA GLU A 48 -9.64 -0.15 -8.35
C GLU A 48 -9.85 -1.52 -8.98
N ALA A 49 -9.80 -2.60 -8.19
CA ALA A 49 -9.82 -3.94 -8.72
C ALA A 49 -11.22 -4.31 -9.27
N PRO A 50 -11.29 -4.99 -10.44
CA PRO A 50 -12.55 -5.43 -11.03
C PRO A 50 -13.22 -6.55 -10.21
N ASP A 51 -12.41 -7.38 -9.53
CA ASP A 51 -12.88 -8.44 -8.64
C ASP A 51 -12.68 -8.00 -7.18
N LYS A 52 -13.66 -7.27 -6.65
CA LYS A 52 -13.65 -6.82 -5.26
C LYS A 52 -13.69 -7.99 -4.28
N ASP A 53 -14.35 -9.08 -4.63
CA ASP A 53 -14.48 -10.25 -3.76
C ASP A 53 -13.12 -10.95 -3.58
N ALA A 54 -12.30 -11.00 -4.63
CA ALA A 54 -10.92 -11.48 -4.53
C ALA A 54 -10.07 -10.60 -3.61
N VAL A 55 -10.17 -9.28 -3.73
CA VAL A 55 -9.41 -8.34 -2.87
C VAL A 55 -9.90 -8.40 -1.42
N ILE A 56 -11.21 -8.50 -1.19
CA ILE A 56 -11.78 -8.61 0.17
C ILE A 56 -11.27 -9.87 0.90
N ARG A 57 -11.01 -10.96 0.16
CA ARG A 57 -10.47 -12.20 0.72
C ARG A 57 -8.94 -12.23 0.81
N MET A 58 -8.25 -11.23 0.26
CA MET A 58 -6.80 -11.12 0.26
C MET A 58 -6.31 -10.65 1.63
N GLU A 59 -5.30 -11.34 2.17
CA GLU A 59 -4.62 -10.91 3.39
C GLU A 59 -3.51 -9.89 3.07
N LEU A 60 -3.03 -9.15 4.07
CA LEU A 60 -1.92 -8.20 3.86
C LEU A 60 -0.63 -8.90 3.42
N ASP A 61 -0.42 -10.13 3.88
CA ASP A 61 0.71 -10.97 3.48
C ASP A 61 0.65 -11.31 1.98
N ASP A 62 -0.53 -11.69 1.46
CA ASP A 62 -0.74 -11.92 0.03
C ASP A 62 -0.44 -10.65 -0.80
N LEU A 63 -0.86 -9.49 -0.30
CA LEU A 63 -0.59 -8.20 -0.95
C LEU A 63 0.91 -7.90 -0.95
N TYR A 64 1.60 -8.14 0.16
CA TYR A 64 3.04 -7.99 0.26
C TYR A 64 3.78 -8.92 -0.71
N GLU A 65 3.39 -10.19 -0.82
CA GLU A 65 3.96 -11.14 -1.79
C GLU A 65 3.85 -10.62 -3.23
N ILE A 66 2.69 -10.03 -3.59
CA ILE A 66 2.50 -9.43 -4.92
C ILE A 66 3.45 -8.24 -5.12
N ILE A 67 3.59 -7.38 -4.11
CA ILE A 67 4.49 -6.22 -4.15
C ILE A 67 5.95 -6.67 -4.31
N GLU A 68 6.40 -7.65 -3.52
CA GLU A 68 7.75 -8.20 -3.54
C GLU A 68 8.08 -8.91 -4.87
N SER A 69 7.07 -9.48 -5.53
CA SER A 69 7.25 -10.19 -6.81
C SER A 69 7.67 -9.29 -7.99
N ASP A 70 7.50 -7.97 -7.91
CA ASP A 70 7.90 -7.01 -8.94
C ASP A 70 8.85 -5.95 -8.38
N ALA A 71 10.11 -5.98 -8.85
CA ALA A 71 11.16 -5.09 -8.35
C ALA A 71 10.80 -3.59 -8.41
N LYS A 72 10.04 -3.16 -9.42
CA LYS A 72 9.68 -1.73 -9.54
C LYS A 72 8.59 -1.35 -8.55
N ILE A 73 7.62 -2.24 -8.32
CA ILE A 73 6.58 -2.01 -7.33
C ILE A 73 7.20 -2.05 -5.93
N TYR A 74 8.09 -3.00 -5.68
CA TYR A 74 8.81 -3.11 -4.43
C TYR A 74 9.67 -1.87 -4.14
N ASP A 75 10.43 -1.37 -5.12
CA ASP A 75 11.21 -0.14 -4.97
C ASP A 75 10.31 1.08 -4.66
N GLU A 76 9.21 1.24 -5.40
CA GLU A 76 8.22 2.31 -5.15
C GLU A 76 7.62 2.19 -3.74
N TYR A 77 7.35 0.97 -3.27
CA TYR A 77 6.82 0.67 -1.95
C TYR A 77 7.82 1.02 -0.84
N GLN A 78 9.08 0.58 -0.96
CA GLN A 78 10.12 0.85 0.03
C GLN A 78 10.38 2.34 0.19
N ILE A 79 10.37 3.12 -0.90
CA ILE A 79 10.51 4.58 -0.84
C ILE A 79 9.41 5.20 0.02
N ILE A 80 8.16 4.75 -0.15
CA ILE A 80 7.03 5.26 0.62
C ILE A 80 7.16 4.82 2.09
N LEU A 81 7.48 3.55 2.33
CA LEU A 81 7.64 3.01 3.67
C LEU A 81 8.71 3.77 4.48
N GLU A 82 9.87 4.03 3.87
CA GLU A 82 10.93 4.82 4.49
C GLU A 82 10.46 6.25 4.82
N SER A 83 9.59 6.85 4.01
CA SER A 83 9.03 8.19 4.28
C SER A 83 8.02 8.23 5.45
N LEU A 84 7.50 7.07 5.86
CA LEU A 84 6.57 6.92 6.98
C LEU A 84 7.27 6.60 8.29
N LYS A 85 8.50 6.07 8.24
CA LYS A 85 9.29 5.85 9.44
C LYS A 85 9.62 7.22 10.06
N PRO A 86 9.53 7.36 11.39
CA PRO A 86 10.03 8.56 12.05
C PRO A 86 11.51 8.74 11.69
N GLU A 87 11.94 9.97 11.44
CA GLU A 87 13.37 10.27 11.35
C GLU A 87 13.99 9.81 12.68
N GLU A 88 14.81 8.76 12.64
CA GLU A 88 15.58 8.34 13.82
C GLU A 88 16.46 9.54 14.25
N GLU A 89 16.13 10.17 15.39
CA GLU A 89 16.95 11.23 16.02
C GLU A 89 18.24 10.69 16.63
#